data_AF-A0A947AC62-F1
#
_entry.id   AF-A0A947AC62-F1
#
_cell.length_a   1.000
_cell.length_b   1.000
_cell.length_c   1.000
_cell.angle_alpha   90.00
_cell.angle_beta   90.00
_cell.angle_gamma   90.00
#
_symmetry.space_group_name_H-M   'P 1'
#
loop_
_entity.id
_entity.type
_entity.pdbx_description
1 polymer ?
#
loop_
_entity_poly.entity_id
_entity_poly.type
_entity_poly.pdbx_seq_one_letter_code
_entity_poly.pdbx_strand_id
1 'polypeptide(L)'
;PAVSFDKDSRQSMQGLIENGYCNALMAGNALATHDLEASRFGTGLGQDIYDQHLVPLGHYHHLDVISGVRSAGSIAQYIKGNQISDGIMYACETNNIPYVLAGSIRDDGPLPGVIGDAYAAQDAMRNHARKATTVITMATQLHSIAFGNMTPSYKILADGSIRPVFFFIVDMSEFSADKLANRGSAQAMAILTNVQDFIVNLWNNLKDS
;
A
#
# COMPACT_ATOMS: atom_id res chain seq x y z
N PRO A 1 4.64 -4.63 0.70
CA PRO A 1 5.64 -4.14 1.68
C PRO A 1 6.89 -3.51 1.05
N ALA A 2 7.23 -3.76 -0.23
CA ALA A 2 8.45 -3.22 -0.84
C ALA A 2 8.62 -1.69 -0.69
N VAL A 3 7.52 -0.92 -0.80
CA VAL A 3 7.51 0.55 -0.64
C VAL A 3 7.80 1.00 0.80
N SER A 4 7.60 0.15 1.81
CA SER A 4 7.88 0.50 3.22
C SER A 4 9.30 0.12 3.67
N PHE A 5 10.08 -0.59 2.84
CA PHE A 5 11.42 -1.08 3.19
C PHE A 5 12.56 -0.13 2.82
N ASP A 6 12.24 1.01 2.20
CA ASP A 6 13.20 2.04 1.87
C ASP A 6 12.67 3.39 2.38
N LYS A 7 13.56 4.18 2.98
CA LYS A 7 13.19 5.44 3.63
C LYS A 7 12.58 6.45 2.67
N ASP A 8 13.21 6.65 1.51
CA ASP A 8 12.83 7.73 0.59
C ASP A 8 11.53 7.39 -0.15
N SER A 9 11.35 6.12 -0.51
CA SER A 9 10.12 5.62 -1.11
C SER A 9 8.93 5.69 -0.15
N ARG A 10 9.16 5.36 1.13
CA ARG A 10 8.16 5.51 2.20
C ARG A 10 7.76 6.96 2.39
N GLN A 11 8.74 7.88 2.47
CA GLN A 11 8.49 9.33 2.57
C GLN A 11 7.75 9.87 1.33
N SER A 12 8.10 9.39 0.15
CA SER A 12 7.44 9.78 -1.09
C SER A 12 5.98 9.33 -1.13
N MET A 13 5.70 8.10 -0.68
CA MET A 13 4.33 7.61 -0.55
C MET A 13 3.53 8.41 0.48
N GLN A 14 4.14 8.77 1.61
CA GLN A 14 3.54 9.66 2.62
C GLN A 14 3.18 11.02 1.98
N GLY A 15 4.11 11.65 1.25
CA GLY A 15 3.89 12.93 0.58
C GLY A 15 2.74 12.88 -0.44
N LEU A 16 2.64 11.81 -1.22
CA LEU A 16 1.53 11.61 -2.16
C LEU A 16 0.17 11.51 -1.45
N ILE A 17 0.12 10.86 -0.28
CA ILE A 17 -1.09 10.77 0.53
C ILE A 17 -1.48 12.15 1.10
N GLU A 18 -0.52 12.85 1.71
CA GLU A 18 -0.74 14.15 2.34
C GLU A 18 -1.13 15.25 1.35
N ASN A 19 -0.74 15.12 0.08
CA ASN A 19 -1.08 16.07 -0.99
C ASN A 19 -2.30 15.64 -1.83
N GLY A 20 -3.06 14.64 -1.36
CA GLY A 20 -4.35 14.28 -1.95
C GLY A 20 -4.28 13.46 -3.25
N TYR A 21 -3.10 12.97 -3.64
CA TYR A 21 -2.92 12.10 -4.81
C TYR A 21 -3.38 10.65 -4.54
N CYS A 22 -3.50 10.25 -3.28
CA CYS A 22 -4.02 8.94 -2.88
C CYS A 22 -5.38 9.07 -2.19
N ASN A 23 -6.43 8.46 -2.77
CA ASN A 23 -7.77 8.51 -2.20
C ASN A 23 -8.20 7.20 -1.50
N ALA A 24 -7.46 6.11 -1.70
CA ALA A 24 -7.65 4.85 -0.98
C ALA A 24 -6.41 3.96 -1.14
N LEU A 25 -6.04 3.23 -0.08
CA LEU A 25 -4.90 2.31 -0.08
C LEU A 25 -5.36 0.85 0.05
N MET A 26 -4.98 -0.01 -0.89
CA MET A 26 -5.28 -1.44 -0.84
C MET A 26 -3.99 -2.21 -0.58
N ALA A 27 -3.90 -2.90 0.55
CA ALA A 27 -2.70 -3.60 0.97
C ALA A 27 -3.05 -4.86 1.78
N GLY A 28 -2.03 -5.46 2.39
CA GLY A 28 -2.19 -6.53 3.37
C GLY A 28 -1.39 -6.25 4.64
N ASN A 29 -1.48 -7.16 5.61
CA ASN A 29 -0.86 -7.05 6.93
C ASN A 29 0.61 -6.60 6.86
N ALA A 30 1.41 -7.22 5.97
CA ALA A 30 2.84 -6.96 5.86
C ALA A 30 3.19 -5.49 5.55
N LEU A 31 2.41 -4.79 4.70
CA LEU A 31 2.72 -3.38 4.41
C LEU A 31 2.51 -2.52 5.66
N ALA A 32 1.36 -2.66 6.32
CA ALA A 32 1.04 -1.87 7.50
C ALA A 32 2.00 -2.18 8.67
N THR A 33 2.33 -3.46 8.88
CA THR A 33 3.28 -3.87 9.92
C THR A 33 4.66 -3.27 9.69
N HIS A 34 5.22 -3.41 8.48
CA HIS A 34 6.58 -2.93 8.21
C HIS A 34 6.67 -1.41 8.07
N ASP A 35 5.59 -0.74 7.67
CA ASP A 35 5.53 0.73 7.72
C ASP A 35 5.58 1.26 9.16
N LEU A 36 4.90 0.58 10.09
CA LEU A 36 4.95 0.91 11.51
C LEU A 36 6.27 0.49 12.18
N GLU A 37 6.86 -0.62 11.74
CA GLU A 37 8.22 -1.04 12.12
C GLU A 37 9.24 0.04 11.76
N ALA A 38 9.16 0.55 10.52
CA ALA A 38 9.99 1.64 10.04
C ALA A 38 9.86 2.90 10.90
N SER A 39 8.64 3.33 11.25
CA SER A 39 8.43 4.46 12.19
C SER A 39 9.05 4.23 13.55
N ARG A 40 8.89 3.02 14.10
CA ARG A 40 9.20 2.75 15.51
C ARG A 40 10.68 2.44 15.73
N PHE A 41 11.28 1.72 14.80
CA PHE A 41 12.61 1.14 14.95
C PHE A 41 13.58 1.53 13.83
N GLY A 42 13.11 2.20 12.77
CA GLY A 42 13.92 2.49 11.60
C GLY A 42 14.23 1.27 10.75
N THR A 43 13.53 0.15 10.95
CA THR A 43 13.82 -1.12 10.27
C THR A 43 12.64 -1.67 9.48
N GLY A 44 12.96 -2.52 8.51
CA GLY A 44 12.04 -3.43 7.84
C GLY A 44 12.61 -4.84 7.86
N LEU A 45 11.91 -5.78 8.52
CA LEU A 45 12.43 -7.15 8.76
C LEU A 45 13.80 -7.15 9.45
N GLY A 46 14.04 -6.18 10.33
CA GLY A 46 15.31 -6.05 11.07
C GLY A 46 16.50 -5.50 10.28
N GLN A 47 16.29 -5.02 9.05
CA GLN A 47 17.28 -4.25 8.29
C GLN A 47 16.96 -2.77 8.39
N ASP A 48 17.96 -1.92 8.59
CA ASP A 48 17.78 -0.47 8.55
C ASP A 48 17.28 -0.03 7.17
N ILE A 49 16.22 0.78 7.13
CA ILE A 49 15.54 1.17 5.87
C ILE A 49 16.32 2.20 5.05
N TYR A 50 17.42 2.75 5.57
CA TYR A 50 18.25 3.72 4.87
C TYR A 50 19.54 3.07 4.34
N ASP A 51 20.32 2.41 5.21
CA ASP A 51 21.61 1.84 4.81
C ASP A 51 21.59 0.34 4.51
N GLN A 52 20.45 -0.32 4.74
CA GLN A 52 20.18 -1.74 4.46
C GLN A 52 21.05 -2.72 5.27
N HIS A 53 21.72 -2.26 6.34
CA HIS A 53 22.44 -3.15 7.25
C HIS A 53 21.49 -3.85 8.23
N LEU A 54 21.83 -5.09 8.60
CA LEU A 54 21.11 -5.82 9.64
C LEU A 54 21.36 -5.20 11.01
N VAL A 55 20.27 -4.90 11.71
CA VAL A 55 20.31 -4.42 13.09
C VAL A 55 20.36 -5.63 14.04
N PRO A 56 21.25 -5.64 15.05
CA PRO A 56 21.26 -6.70 16.06
C PRO A 56 19.88 -6.90 16.70
N LEU A 57 19.38 -8.15 16.68
CA LEU A 57 18.04 -8.53 17.17
C LEU A 57 16.86 -7.91 16.40
N GLY A 58 17.09 -7.27 15.26
CA GLY A 58 16.04 -6.59 14.49
C GLY A 58 14.94 -7.50 13.96
N HIS A 59 15.18 -8.81 13.86
CA HIS A 59 14.19 -9.77 13.37
C HIS A 59 12.94 -9.87 14.25
N TYR A 60 12.98 -9.39 15.51
CA TYR A 60 11.79 -9.32 16.38
C TYR A 60 11.02 -7.98 16.29
N HIS A 61 11.57 -6.95 15.65
CA HIS A 61 10.96 -5.60 15.65
C HIS A 61 9.52 -5.59 15.11
N HIS A 62 9.25 -6.29 14.01
CA HIS A 62 7.90 -6.37 13.44
C HIS A 62 6.91 -7.08 14.39
N LEU A 63 7.38 -8.06 15.18
CA LEU A 63 6.54 -8.75 16.19
C LEU A 63 6.23 -7.85 17.37
N ASP A 64 7.18 -7.03 17.81
CA ASP A 64 6.96 -6.02 18.85
C ASP A 64 5.93 -4.98 18.40
N VAL A 65 6.02 -4.53 17.14
CA VAL A 65 5.00 -3.66 16.54
C VAL A 65 3.63 -4.34 16.53
N ILE A 66 3.53 -5.58 16.03
CA ILE A 66 2.26 -6.32 16.00
C ILE A 66 1.67 -6.42 17.41
N SER A 67 2.47 -6.84 18.39
CA SER A 67 2.06 -6.96 19.79
C SER A 67 1.60 -5.61 20.37
N GLY A 68 2.34 -4.55 20.08
CA GLY A 68 2.03 -3.18 20.50
C GLY A 68 0.72 -2.67 19.90
N VAL A 69 0.49 -2.86 18.60
CA VAL A 69 -0.75 -2.43 17.93
C VAL A 69 -1.95 -3.22 18.46
N ARG A 70 -1.79 -4.54 18.66
CA ARG A 70 -2.85 -5.38 19.25
C ARG A 70 -3.19 -4.95 20.67
N SER A 71 -2.18 -4.60 21.46
CA SER A 71 -2.37 -4.09 22.83
C SER A 71 -3.05 -2.71 22.84
N ALA A 72 -2.74 -1.86 21.86
CA ALA A 72 -3.39 -0.56 21.69
C ALA A 72 -4.83 -0.67 21.19
N GLY A 73 -5.19 -1.76 20.50
CA GLY A 73 -6.53 -2.06 19.98
C GLY A 73 -6.76 -1.66 18.52
N SER A 74 -5.95 -0.73 17.97
CA SER A 74 -6.02 -0.31 16.58
C SER A 74 -4.71 0.37 16.13
N ILE A 75 -4.50 0.47 14.82
CA ILE A 75 -3.38 1.21 14.23
C ILE A 75 -3.41 2.68 14.65
N ALA A 76 -4.59 3.33 14.56
CA ALA A 76 -4.78 4.72 14.99
C ALA A 76 -4.38 4.97 16.46
N GLN A 77 -4.84 4.10 17.37
CA GLN A 77 -4.48 4.22 18.79
C GLN A 77 -3.00 3.97 19.04
N TYR A 78 -2.40 3.02 18.32
CA TYR A 78 -0.97 2.73 18.42
C TYR A 78 -0.11 3.92 17.97
N ILE A 79 -0.45 4.52 16.82
CA ILE A 79 0.22 5.71 16.27
C ILE A 79 0.16 6.86 17.28
N LYS A 80 -1.03 7.15 17.81
CA LYS A 80 -1.23 8.20 18.82
C LYS A 80 -0.46 7.90 20.12
N GLY A 81 -0.55 6.67 20.63
CA GLY A 81 0.07 6.27 21.89
C GLY A 81 1.60 6.24 21.85
N ASN A 82 2.19 5.97 20.68
CA ASN A 82 3.64 5.92 20.49
C ASN A 82 4.22 7.20 19.87
N GLN A 83 3.40 8.24 19.68
CA GLN A 83 3.81 9.52 19.08
C GLN A 83 4.45 9.35 17.69
N ILE A 84 3.93 8.40 16.90
CA ILE A 84 4.36 8.21 15.51
C ILE A 84 3.85 9.39 14.68
N SER A 85 4.75 10.02 13.94
CA SER A 85 4.47 11.24 13.16
C SER A 85 4.88 11.13 11.69
N ASP A 86 5.12 9.91 11.20
CA ASP A 86 5.59 9.63 9.85
C ASP A 86 5.08 8.28 9.34
N GLY A 87 5.17 8.06 8.02
CA GLY A 87 4.79 6.81 7.37
C GLY A 87 3.50 6.80 6.59
N ILE A 88 3.31 5.71 5.86
CA ILE A 88 2.15 5.47 5.01
C ILE A 88 0.88 5.36 5.85
N MET A 89 0.91 4.55 6.91
CA MET A 89 -0.25 4.34 7.78
C MET A 89 -0.56 5.60 8.59
N TYR A 90 0.45 6.33 9.06
CA TYR A 90 0.28 7.64 9.70
C TYR A 90 -0.39 8.65 8.78
N ALA A 91 0.06 8.78 7.53
CA ALA A 91 -0.57 9.69 6.59
C ALA A 91 -1.99 9.27 6.24
N CYS A 92 -2.26 7.96 6.12
CA CYS A 92 -3.62 7.47 5.92
C CYS A 92 -4.55 7.85 7.09
N GLU A 93 -4.13 7.61 8.34
CA GLU A 93 -4.92 7.95 9.53
C GLU A 93 -5.12 9.47 9.67
N THR A 94 -4.07 10.26 9.44
CA THR A 94 -4.11 11.73 9.61
C THR A 94 -4.97 12.41 8.55
N ASN A 95 -4.91 11.92 7.30
CA ASN A 95 -5.66 12.49 6.18
C ASN A 95 -7.00 11.79 5.94
N ASN A 96 -7.41 10.87 6.81
CA ASN A 96 -8.63 10.08 6.67
C ASN A 96 -8.72 9.33 5.33
N ILE A 97 -7.57 8.85 4.82
CA ILE A 97 -7.54 8.04 3.61
C ILE A 97 -7.96 6.61 3.97
N PRO A 98 -9.07 6.11 3.42
CA PRO A 98 -9.51 4.76 3.71
C PRO A 98 -8.51 3.74 3.18
N TYR A 99 -8.26 2.71 3.97
CA TYR A 99 -7.42 1.60 3.56
C TYR A 99 -8.08 0.25 3.85
N VAL A 100 -7.80 -0.74 3.00
CA VAL A 100 -8.23 -2.13 3.21
C VAL A 100 -6.99 -2.99 3.34
N LEU A 101 -6.87 -3.66 4.48
CA LEU A 101 -5.81 -4.64 4.74
C LEU A 101 -6.39 -6.04 4.57
N ALA A 102 -6.18 -6.66 3.42
CA ALA A 102 -6.56 -8.05 3.20
C ALA A 102 -5.59 -8.99 3.92
N GLY A 103 -6.15 -9.92 4.67
CA GLY A 103 -5.39 -10.98 5.31
C GLY A 103 -4.86 -12.00 4.31
N SER A 104 -3.78 -12.67 4.66
CA SER A 104 -3.20 -13.75 3.89
C SER A 104 -2.67 -14.87 4.77
N ILE A 105 -2.47 -16.05 4.19
CA ILE A 105 -1.99 -17.24 4.91
C ILE A 105 -0.57 -17.11 5.50
N ARG A 106 0.16 -16.03 5.19
CA ARG A 106 1.52 -15.78 5.67
C ARG A 106 1.57 -14.74 6.80
N ASP A 107 0.43 -14.22 7.22
CA ASP A 107 0.39 -13.08 8.12
C ASP A 107 0.81 -13.46 9.55
N ASP A 108 1.80 -12.74 10.08
CA ASP A 108 2.11 -12.73 11.51
C ASP A 108 1.14 -11.81 12.25
N GLY A 109 0.63 -12.24 13.42
CA GLY A 109 -0.30 -11.46 14.23
C GLY A 109 -1.76 -11.89 14.03
N PRO A 110 -2.52 -11.30 13.07
CA PRO A 110 -2.29 -10.06 12.32
C PRO A 110 -2.60 -8.79 13.13
N LEU A 111 -2.38 -7.61 12.52
CA LEU A 111 -2.81 -6.33 13.08
C LEU A 111 -4.36 -6.27 13.20
N PRO A 112 -4.90 -5.61 14.24
CA PRO A 112 -6.33 -5.30 14.31
C PRO A 112 -6.79 -4.52 13.06
N GLY A 113 -7.93 -4.91 12.50
CA GLY A 113 -8.47 -4.31 11.26
C GLY A 113 -8.10 -5.07 9.98
N VAL A 114 -7.16 -6.02 10.03
CA VAL A 114 -6.90 -6.93 8.91
C VAL A 114 -8.09 -7.87 8.70
N ILE A 115 -8.58 -7.93 7.46
CA ILE A 115 -9.74 -8.74 7.08
C ILE A 115 -9.25 -10.12 6.65
N GLY A 116 -9.35 -11.10 7.55
CA GLY A 116 -8.89 -12.48 7.28
C GLY A 116 -9.75 -13.26 6.28
N ASP A 117 -11.05 -12.94 6.18
CA ASP A 117 -11.94 -13.54 5.19
C ASP A 117 -11.66 -12.93 3.80
N ALA A 118 -11.20 -13.76 2.86
CA ALA A 118 -10.80 -13.32 1.53
C ALA A 118 -11.97 -12.72 0.72
N TYR A 119 -13.19 -13.23 0.89
CA TYR A 119 -14.37 -12.70 0.20
C TYR A 119 -14.83 -11.38 0.81
N ALA A 120 -14.81 -11.27 2.14
CA ALA A 120 -15.09 -10.01 2.81
C ALA A 120 -14.06 -8.93 2.44
N ALA A 121 -12.77 -9.29 2.35
CA ALA A 121 -11.71 -8.39 1.91
C ALA A 121 -11.92 -7.97 0.45
N GLN A 122 -12.30 -8.90 -0.42
CA GLN A 122 -12.65 -8.62 -1.81
C GLN A 122 -13.84 -7.65 -1.91
N ASP A 123 -14.92 -7.87 -1.15
CA ASP A 123 -16.08 -6.99 -1.15
C ASP A 123 -15.74 -5.58 -0.64
N ALA A 124 -14.90 -5.49 0.39
CA ALA A 124 -14.38 -4.21 0.88
C ALA A 124 -13.57 -3.48 -0.20
N MET A 125 -12.63 -4.17 -0.87
CA MET A 125 -11.86 -3.59 -1.98
C MET A 125 -12.74 -3.17 -3.16
N ARG A 126 -13.78 -3.95 -3.49
CA ARG A 126 -14.70 -3.66 -4.61
C ARG A 126 -15.42 -2.31 -4.44
N ASN A 127 -15.69 -1.90 -3.20
CA ASN A 127 -16.28 -0.58 -2.92
C ASN A 127 -15.40 0.59 -3.38
N HIS A 128 -14.08 0.39 -3.41
CA HIS A 128 -13.11 1.36 -3.91
C HIS A 128 -12.88 1.20 -5.41
N ALA A 129 -12.75 -0.04 -5.91
CA ALA A 129 -12.52 -0.34 -7.32
C ALA A 129 -13.58 0.29 -8.24
N ARG A 130 -14.86 0.25 -7.83
CA ARG A 130 -15.98 0.85 -8.59
C ARG A 130 -15.92 2.38 -8.73
N LYS A 131 -15.17 3.04 -7.85
CA LYS A 131 -15.05 4.51 -7.81
C LYS A 131 -13.76 5.00 -8.44
N ALA A 132 -12.76 4.13 -8.57
CA ALA A 132 -11.44 4.44 -9.06
C ALA A 132 -11.49 4.95 -10.51
N THR A 133 -10.60 5.89 -10.81
CA THR A 133 -10.36 6.40 -12.17
C THR A 133 -8.91 6.25 -12.60
N THR A 134 -8.03 6.06 -11.63
CA THR A 134 -6.63 5.72 -11.80
C THR A 134 -6.29 4.71 -10.71
N VAL A 135 -5.60 3.63 -11.07
CA VAL A 135 -5.10 2.62 -10.16
C VAL A 135 -3.60 2.49 -10.43
N ILE A 136 -2.78 2.59 -9.39
CA ILE A 136 -1.35 2.32 -9.47
C ILE A 136 -1.06 1.18 -8.51
N THR A 137 -0.60 0.05 -9.05
CA THR A 137 -0.21 -1.10 -8.24
C THR A 137 1.30 -1.17 -8.15
N MET A 138 1.81 -1.50 -6.96
CA MET A 138 3.21 -1.27 -6.59
C MET A 138 3.81 -2.54 -5.98
N ALA A 139 4.54 -3.30 -6.80
CA ALA A 139 5.25 -4.53 -6.42
C ALA A 139 4.40 -5.50 -5.58
N THR A 140 3.16 -5.74 -6.00
CA THR A 140 2.22 -6.58 -5.24
C THR A 140 1.32 -7.42 -6.15
N GLN A 141 1.91 -8.44 -6.78
CA GLN A 141 1.19 -9.26 -7.75
C GLN A 141 -0.19 -9.78 -7.28
N LEU A 142 -0.29 -10.30 -6.05
CA LEU A 142 -1.56 -10.81 -5.52
C LEU A 142 -2.64 -9.72 -5.50
N HIS A 143 -2.33 -8.57 -4.91
CA HIS A 143 -3.29 -7.46 -4.81
C HIS A 143 -3.54 -6.80 -6.16
N SER A 144 -2.52 -6.67 -7.02
CA SER A 144 -2.68 -6.16 -8.39
C SER A 144 -3.70 -6.97 -9.17
N ILE A 145 -3.57 -8.32 -9.15
CA ILE A 145 -4.48 -9.21 -9.85
C ILE A 145 -5.87 -9.17 -9.21
N ALA A 146 -5.97 -9.25 -7.88
CA ALA A 146 -7.24 -9.21 -7.18
C ALA A 146 -8.00 -7.92 -7.50
N PHE A 147 -7.35 -6.77 -7.35
CA PHE A 147 -7.96 -5.46 -7.59
C PHE A 147 -8.28 -5.24 -9.08
N GLY A 148 -7.41 -5.68 -9.98
CA GLY A 148 -7.66 -5.66 -11.42
C GLY A 148 -8.94 -6.40 -11.81
N ASN A 149 -9.18 -7.59 -11.26
CA ASN A 149 -10.42 -8.36 -11.53
C ASN A 149 -11.70 -7.64 -11.06
N MET A 150 -11.59 -6.67 -10.13
CA MET A 150 -12.71 -5.90 -9.61
C MET A 150 -12.87 -4.52 -10.28
N THR A 151 -11.87 -4.09 -11.04
CA THR A 151 -11.79 -2.74 -11.59
C THR A 151 -12.49 -2.68 -12.94
N PRO A 152 -13.48 -1.79 -13.13
CA PRO A 152 -14.10 -1.60 -14.43
C PRO A 152 -13.12 -0.91 -15.40
N SER A 153 -13.30 -1.10 -16.71
CA SER A 153 -12.47 -0.43 -17.73
C SER A 153 -12.81 1.04 -17.91
N TYR A 154 -13.99 1.48 -17.49
CA TYR A 154 -14.41 2.88 -17.53
C TYR A 154 -15.40 3.17 -16.41
N LYS A 155 -15.55 4.46 -16.11
CA LYS A 155 -16.51 4.99 -15.17
C LYS A 155 -17.42 5.98 -15.88
N ILE A 156 -18.72 5.88 -15.61
CA ILE A 156 -19.68 6.92 -15.99
C ILE A 156 -19.67 7.96 -14.85
N LEU A 157 -19.30 9.20 -15.18
CA LEU A 157 -19.30 10.31 -14.25
C LEU A 157 -20.73 10.83 -14.02
N ALA A 158 -20.90 11.69 -13.01
CA ALA A 158 -22.21 12.20 -12.63
C ALA A 158 -22.90 13.01 -13.75
N ASP A 159 -22.13 13.59 -14.66
CA ASP A 159 -22.59 14.32 -15.84
C ASP A 159 -22.91 13.41 -17.04
N GLY A 160 -22.79 12.07 -16.89
CA GLY A 160 -23.01 11.09 -17.93
C GLY A 160 -21.80 10.85 -18.85
N SER A 161 -20.69 11.57 -18.66
CA SER A 161 -19.48 11.35 -19.47
C SER A 161 -18.78 10.05 -19.09
N ILE A 162 -18.12 9.43 -20.08
CA ILE A 162 -17.36 8.19 -19.90
C ILE A 162 -15.90 8.54 -19.71
N ARG A 163 -15.33 8.15 -18.57
CA ARG A 163 -13.90 8.28 -18.27
C ARG A 163 -13.24 6.90 -18.22
N PRO A 164 -12.21 6.63 -19.04
CA PRO A 164 -11.38 5.43 -18.91
C PRO A 164 -10.78 5.29 -17.50
N VAL A 165 -10.64 4.06 -17.02
CA VAL A 165 -9.89 3.79 -15.79
C VAL A 165 -8.45 3.44 -16.16
N PHE A 166 -7.51 4.32 -15.82
CA PHE A 166 -6.10 4.07 -16.07
C PHE A 166 -5.56 3.09 -15.03
N PHE A 167 -4.96 2.00 -15.48
CA PHE A 167 -4.43 0.97 -14.58
C PHE A 167 -2.93 0.80 -14.82
N PHE A 168 -2.10 1.26 -13.89
CA PHE A 168 -0.65 1.16 -13.97
C PHE A 168 -0.14 0.04 -13.07
N ILE A 169 0.74 -0.80 -13.59
CA ILE A 169 1.40 -1.89 -12.87
C ILE A 169 2.87 -1.57 -12.80
N VAL A 170 3.36 -1.25 -11.60
CA VAL A 170 4.77 -0.95 -11.35
C VAL A 170 5.37 -2.15 -10.62
N ASP A 171 6.23 -2.87 -11.31
CA ASP A 171 6.88 -4.08 -10.80
C ASP A 171 8.21 -4.28 -11.53
N MET A 172 9.18 -4.93 -10.89
CA MET A 172 10.43 -5.30 -11.56
C MET A 172 10.23 -6.53 -12.47
N SER A 173 9.20 -7.34 -12.18
CA SER A 173 8.88 -8.54 -12.95
C SER A 173 7.73 -8.31 -13.93
N GLU A 174 7.93 -8.78 -15.16
CA GLU A 174 6.89 -8.78 -16.21
C GLU A 174 5.72 -9.73 -15.90
N PHE A 175 5.89 -10.66 -14.96
CA PHE A 175 4.91 -11.71 -14.69
C PHE A 175 3.55 -11.19 -14.20
N SER A 176 3.53 -10.09 -13.44
CA SER A 176 2.29 -9.47 -12.97
C SER A 176 1.55 -8.74 -14.11
N ALA A 177 2.30 -8.09 -15.00
CA ALA A 177 1.79 -7.40 -16.19
C ALA A 177 1.12 -8.37 -17.18
N ASP A 178 1.80 -9.47 -17.51
CA ASP A 178 1.29 -10.46 -18.45
C ASP A 178 -0.03 -11.09 -17.98
N LYS A 179 -0.17 -11.36 -16.68
CA LYS A 179 -1.39 -11.97 -16.15
C LYS A 179 -2.59 -11.02 -16.18
N LEU A 180 -2.37 -9.71 -16.05
CA LEU A 180 -3.45 -8.72 -16.13
C LEU A 180 -3.84 -8.43 -17.58
N ALA A 181 -2.85 -8.28 -18.48
CA ALA A 181 -3.09 -8.09 -19.91
C ALA A 181 -4.00 -9.19 -20.50
N ASN A 182 -3.82 -10.43 -20.05
CA ASN A 182 -4.62 -11.58 -20.47
C ASN A 182 -6.03 -11.67 -19.86
N ARG A 183 -6.41 -10.76 -18.94
CA ARG A 183 -7.70 -10.81 -18.21
C ARG A 183 -8.69 -9.69 -18.55
N GLY A 184 -8.50 -9.04 -19.70
CA GLY A 184 -9.50 -8.11 -20.25
C GLY A 184 -9.34 -6.65 -19.79
N SER A 185 -8.31 -6.32 -19.01
CA SER A 185 -7.92 -4.93 -18.78
C SER A 185 -7.09 -4.42 -19.96
N ALA A 186 -7.75 -4.17 -21.10
CA ALA A 186 -7.14 -3.60 -22.31
C ALA A 186 -6.49 -2.21 -22.09
N GLN A 187 -6.62 -1.64 -20.89
CA GLN A 187 -6.08 -0.34 -20.48
C GLN A 187 -5.02 -0.46 -19.37
N ALA A 188 -4.55 -1.68 -19.05
CA ALA A 188 -3.45 -1.87 -18.11
C ALA A 188 -2.11 -1.56 -18.79
N MET A 189 -1.34 -0.65 -18.19
CA MET A 189 0.00 -0.27 -18.64
C MET A 189 1.03 -0.76 -17.62
N ALA A 190 1.97 -1.58 -18.07
CA ALA A 190 3.08 -2.03 -17.25
C ALA A 190 4.24 -1.03 -17.30
N ILE A 191 4.83 -0.76 -16.14
CA ILE A 191 6.03 0.05 -15.96
C ILE A 191 7.04 -0.84 -15.25
N LEU A 192 7.95 -1.44 -16.03
CA LEU A 192 8.94 -2.39 -15.53
C LEU A 192 10.11 -1.66 -14.91
N THR A 193 10.09 -1.50 -13.59
CA THR A 193 11.12 -0.75 -12.85
C THR A 193 11.09 -1.07 -11.35
N ASN A 194 12.11 -0.63 -10.62
CA ASN A 194 12.08 -0.65 -9.16
C ASN A 194 10.97 0.29 -8.65
N VAL A 195 10.07 -0.25 -7.84
CA VAL A 195 8.93 0.49 -7.28
C VAL A 195 9.37 1.64 -6.36
N GLN A 196 10.51 1.50 -5.69
CA GLN A 196 11.07 2.51 -4.81
C GLN A 196 11.54 3.73 -5.63
N ASP A 197 12.30 3.49 -6.71
CA ASP A 197 12.70 4.55 -7.64
C ASP A 197 11.49 5.21 -8.30
N PHE A 198 10.49 4.42 -8.69
CA PHE A 198 9.27 4.94 -9.30
C PHE A 198 8.54 5.91 -8.38
N ILE A 199 8.28 5.54 -7.13
CA ILE A 199 7.49 6.37 -6.21
C ILE A 199 8.24 7.65 -5.82
N VAL A 200 9.57 7.59 -5.68
CA VAL A 200 10.43 8.75 -5.43
C VAL A 200 10.38 9.73 -6.60
N ASN A 201 10.53 9.22 -7.83
CA ASN A 201 10.46 10.07 -9.02
C ASN A 201 9.04 10.63 -9.23
N LEU A 202 8.00 9.84 -9.00
CA LEU A 202 6.62 10.30 -9.07
C LEU A 202 6.38 11.47 -8.10
N TRP A 203 6.80 11.31 -6.84
CA TRP A 203 6.66 12.37 -5.84
C TRP A 203 7.46 13.62 -6.21
N ASN A 204 8.72 13.46 -6.65
CA ASN A 204 9.55 14.60 -7.06
C ASN A 204 8.95 15.42 -8.21
N ASN A 205 8.18 14.80 -9.11
CA ASN A 205 7.53 15.50 -10.22
C ASN A 205 6.17 16.10 -9.83
N LEU A 206 5.55 15.65 -8.73
CA LEU A 206 4.23 16.11 -8.30
C LEU A 206 4.26 17.12 -7.14
N LYS A 207 5.29 17.08 -6.28
CA LYS A 207 5.36 17.94 -5.09
C LYS A 207 5.37 19.44 -5.38
N ASP A 208 5.73 19.83 -6.60
CA ASP A 208 5.78 21.23 -7.06
C ASP A 208 4.59 21.62 -7.96
N SER A 209 3.62 20.70 -8.17
CA SER A 209 2.42 20.91 -9.01
C SER A 209 1.24 21.48 -8.22
#